data_AF-A0A610GRL0-F1
#
_entry.id   AF-A0A610GRL0-F1
#
_cell.length_a   1.000
_cell.length_b   1.000
_cell.length_c   1.000
_cell.angle_alpha   90.00
_cell.angle_beta   90.00
_cell.angle_gamma   90.00
#
_symmetry.space_group_name_H-M   'P 1'
#
loop_
_entity.id
_entity.type
_entity.pdbx_description
1 polymer ?
#
loop_
_entity_poly.entity_id
_entity_poly.type
_entity_poly.pdbx_seq_one_letter_code
_entity_poly.pdbx_strand_id
1 'polypeptide(L)' 'MRLLTISLLTLSVFLISGCKEEAKTTKWYKDHPEELKAVYEKCQKTGSASENCKNANEAHWQIQQLNAPTVDLNS' A
#
# COMPACT_ATOMS: atom_id res chain seq x y z
N MET A 1 -44.02 -10.08 0.05
CA MET A 1 -42.91 -11.04 -0.12
C MET A 1 -41.98 -10.72 -1.31
N ARG A 2 -42.49 -10.28 -2.47
CA ARG A 2 -41.64 -9.94 -3.65
C ARG A 2 -40.70 -8.72 -3.49
N LEU A 3 -41.04 -7.76 -2.62
CA LEU A 3 -40.18 -6.59 -2.35
C LEU A 3 -39.01 -6.94 -1.41
N LEU A 4 -39.20 -7.90 -0.51
CA LEU A 4 -38.16 -8.36 0.41
C LEU A 4 -37.07 -9.15 -0.33
N THR A 5 -37.43 -9.88 -1.38
CA THR A 5 -36.46 -10.65 -2.20
C THR A 5 -35.57 -9.73 -3.05
N ILE A 6 -36.10 -8.60 -3.54
CA ILE A 6 -35.34 -7.63 -4.33
C ILE A 6 -34.33 -6.87 -3.46
N SER A 7 -34.71 -6.54 -2.22
CA SER A 7 -33.83 -5.81 -1.29
C SER A 7 -32.65 -6.65 -0.77
N LEU A 8 -32.73 -7.99 -0.83
CA LEU A 8 -31.65 -8.88 -0.39
C LEU A 8 -30.59 -9.08 -1.49
N LEU A 9 -30.96 -8.97 -2.76
CA LEU A 9 -30.02 -9.13 -3.88
C LEU A 9 -29.02 -7.97 -3.99
N THR A 10 -29.44 -6.73 -3.72
CA THR A 10 -28.58 -5.54 -3.86
C THR A 10 -27.47 -5.47 -2.81
N LEU A 11 -27.62 -6.15 -1.67
CA LEU A 11 -26.60 -6.18 -0.62
C LEU A 11 -25.42 -7.12 -0.94
N SER A 12 -25.61 -8.08 -1.85
CA SER A 12 -24.60 -9.09 -2.19
C SER A 12 -23.48 -8.58 -3.13
N VAL A 13 -23.70 -7.48 -3.84
CA VAL A 13 -22.76 -6.97 -4.86
C VAL A 13 -21.55 -6.26 -4.26
N PHE A 14 -21.61 -5.82 -2.99
CA PHE A 14 -20.49 -5.15 -2.33
C PHE A 14 -19.41 -6.10 -1.78
N LEU A 15 -19.68 -7.41 -1.74
CA LEU A 15 -18.76 -8.41 -1.17
C LEU A 15 -17.65 -8.84 -2.14
N ILE A 16 -17.68 -8.41 -3.40
CA ILE A 16 -16.69 -8.80 -4.43
C ILE A 16 -15.50 -7.82 -4.51
N SER A 17 -15.41 -6.84 -3.62
CA SER A 17 -14.26 -5.91 -3.54
C SER A 17 -12.99 -6.54 -2.94
N GLY A 18 -12.96 -7.86 -2.75
CA GLY A 18 -11.96 -8.58 -1.96
C GLY A 18 -10.86 -9.31 -2.73
N CYS A 19 -10.64 -9.06 -4.03
CA CYS A 19 -9.37 -9.47 -4.63
C CYS A 19 -8.29 -8.56 -4.04
N LYS A 20 -7.67 -9.00 -2.94
CA LYS A 20 -6.44 -8.38 -2.44
C LYS A 20 -5.45 -8.42 -3.59
N GLU A 21 -5.06 -7.22 -4.04
CA GLU A 21 -3.95 -7.06 -4.96
C GLU A 21 -2.76 -7.85 -4.43
N GLU A 22 -2.11 -8.62 -5.32
CA GLU A 22 -0.93 -9.38 -4.92
C GLU A 22 0.10 -8.44 -4.30
N ALA A 23 0.60 -8.82 -3.12
CA ALA A 23 1.54 -8.00 -2.40
C ALA A 23 2.89 -7.99 -3.14
N LYS A 24 3.33 -6.79 -3.55
CA LYS A 24 4.67 -6.57 -4.08
C LYS A 24 5.67 -6.49 -2.93
N THR A 25 6.88 -6.98 -3.14
CA THR A 25 7.93 -7.00 -2.11
C THR A 25 8.58 -5.63 -1.94
N THR A 26 9.25 -5.42 -0.81
CA THR A 26 10.09 -4.23 -0.58
C THR A 26 11.16 -4.08 -1.68
N LYS A 27 11.73 -5.18 -2.17
CA LYS A 27 12.69 -5.14 -3.29
C LYS A 27 12.04 -4.66 -4.59
N TRP A 28 10.85 -5.15 -4.93
CA TRP A 28 10.12 -4.69 -6.11
C TRP A 28 9.99 -3.17 -6.11
N TYR A 29 9.54 -2.58 -5.01
CA TYR A 29 9.36 -1.14 -4.91
C TYR A 29 10.68 -0.35 -5.02
N LYS A 30 11.80 -0.87 -4.50
CA LYS A 30 13.11 -0.23 -4.70
C LYS A 30 13.55 -0.25 -6.16
N ASP A 31 13.20 -1.30 -6.90
CA ASP A 31 13.52 -1.44 -8.32
C ASP A 31 12.54 -0.67 -9.23
N HIS A 32 11.39 -0.23 -8.69
CA HIS A 32 10.28 0.42 -9.43
C HIS A 32 9.88 1.76 -8.77
N PRO A 33 10.69 2.83 -8.93
CA PRO A 33 10.53 4.08 -8.18
C PRO A 33 9.23 4.83 -8.48
N GLU A 34 8.71 4.77 -9.71
CA GLU A 34 7.42 5.40 -10.06
C GLU A 34 6.24 4.71 -9.36
N GLU A 35 6.26 3.38 -9.33
CA GLU A 35 5.24 2.58 -8.65
C GLU A 35 5.31 2.77 -7.13
N LEU A 36 6.54 2.76 -6.58
CA LEU A 36 6.76 3.11 -5.18
C LEU A 36 6.17 4.47 -4.84
N LYS A 37 6.44 5.51 -5.64
CA LYS A 37 5.89 6.85 -5.40
C LYS A 37 4.36 6.83 -5.35
N ALA A 38 3.72 6.23 -6.35
CA ALA A 38 2.27 6.17 -6.43
C ALA A 38 1.64 5.42 -5.24
N VAL A 39 2.19 4.25 -4.89
CA VAL A 39 1.69 3.43 -3.78
C VAL A 39 1.97 4.11 -2.44
N TYR A 40 3.19 4.62 -2.21
CA TYR A 40 3.56 5.32 -0.99
C TYR A 40 2.65 6.52 -0.73
N GLU A 41 2.41 7.39 -1.74
CA GLU A 41 1.52 8.54 -1.61
C GLU A 41 0.09 8.12 -1.24
N LYS A 42 -0.43 7.05 -1.85
CA LYS A 42 -1.73 6.48 -1.51
C LYS A 42 -1.75 5.96 -0.06
N CYS A 43 -0.69 5.30 0.38
CA CYS A 43 -0.57 4.80 1.75
C CYS A 43 -0.55 5.94 2.78
N GLN A 44 0.18 7.03 2.51
CA GLN A 44 0.20 8.22 3.37
C GLN A 44 -1.17 8.89 3.47
N LYS A 45 -1.93 8.96 2.37
CA LYS A 45 -3.29 9.54 2.36
C LYS A 45 -4.33 8.69 3.09
N THR A 46 -4.22 7.36 3.00
CA THR A 46 -5.24 6.44 3.49
C THR A 46 -4.96 5.88 4.88
N GLY A 47 -3.70 5.88 5.33
CA GLY A 47 -3.28 5.18 6.54
C GLY A 47 -3.43 3.65 6.45
N SER A 48 -3.49 3.09 5.24
CA SER A 48 -3.71 1.66 5.04
C SER A 48 -2.56 0.81 5.61
N ALA A 49 -2.92 -0.23 6.36
CA ALA A 49 -2.00 -1.24 6.88
C ALA A 49 -1.85 -2.47 5.94
N SER A 50 -2.17 -2.32 4.65
CA SER A 50 -2.00 -3.39 3.65
C SER A 50 -0.53 -3.80 3.51
N GLU A 51 -0.27 -5.02 3.04
CA GLU A 51 1.10 -5.50 2.80
C GLU A 51 1.83 -4.63 1.78
N ASN A 52 1.15 -4.16 0.73
CA ASN A 52 1.72 -3.19 -0.22
C ASN A 52 2.14 -1.89 0.48
N CYS A 53 1.35 -1.39 1.43
CA CYS A 53 1.73 -0.20 2.20
C CYS A 53 2.88 -0.46 3.16
N LYS A 54 2.95 -1.63 3.81
CA LYS A 54 4.11 -1.97 4.64
C LYS A 54 5.40 -1.99 3.81
N ASN A 55 5.36 -2.69 2.67
CA ASN A 55 6.52 -2.87 1.81
C ASN A 55 6.94 -1.57 1.12
N ALA A 56 5.99 -0.74 0.68
CA ALA A 56 6.28 0.57 0.10
C ALA A 56 6.87 1.55 1.13
N ASN A 57 6.33 1.60 2.35
CA ASN A 57 6.88 2.44 3.42
C ASN A 57 8.30 2.00 3.81
N GLU A 58 8.53 0.68 3.91
CA GLU A 58 9.86 0.15 4.19
C GLU A 58 10.86 0.50 3.07
N ALA A 59 10.47 0.34 1.80
CA ALA A 59 11.31 0.68 0.66
C ALA A 59 11.68 2.17 0.68
N HIS A 60 10.70 3.05 0.91
CA HIS A 60 10.92 4.49 1.03
C HIS A 60 11.90 4.81 2.17
N TRP A 61 11.72 4.21 3.35
CA TRP A 61 12.62 4.41 4.49
C TRP A 61 14.04 3.95 4.21
N GLN A 62 14.23 2.76 3.61
CA GLN A 62 15.56 2.26 3.25
C GLN A 62 16.27 3.18 2.26
N ILE A 63 15.55 3.70 1.26
CA ILE A 63 16.10 4.67 0.30
C ILE A 63 16.52 5.96 1.00
N GLN A 64 15.74 6.46 1.97
CA GLN A 64 16.11 7.64 2.75
C GLN A 64 17.39 7.40 3.57
N GLN A 65 17.50 6.25 4.23
CA GLN A 65 18.68 5.90 5.03
C GLN A 65 19.95 5.77 4.19
N LEU A 66 19.86 5.19 2.99
CA LEU A 66 21.00 5.08 2.08
C LEU A 66 21.53 6.44 1.61
N ASN A 67 20.66 7.46 1.58
CA ASN A 67 21.00 8.83 1.17
C ASN A 67 21.25 9.75 2.37
N ALA A 68 21.25 9.23 3.60
CA ALA A 68 21.47 10.04 4.80
C ALA A 68 22.93 10.53 4.85
N PRO A 69 23.17 11.79 5.26
CA PRO A 69 24.52 12.28 5.50
C PRO A 69 25.23 11.44 6.56
N THR A 70 26.49 11.06 6.31
CA THR A 70 27.33 10.43 7.34
C THR A 70 27.77 11.48 8.36
N VAL A 71 27.59 11.20 9.65
CA VAL A 71 28.10 12.05 10.73
C VAL A 71 29.60 11.78 10.88
N ASP A 72 30.42 12.83 10.79
CA ASP A 72 31.83 12.74 11.19
C ASP A 72 31.91 12.80 12.72
N LEU A 73 32.42 11.73 13.32
CA LEU A 73 32.54 11.57 14.77
C LEU A 73 33.92 11.97 15.30
N ASN A 74 34.83 12.45 14.44
CA ASN A 74 36.21 12.78 14.79
C ASN A 74 36.47 14.29 15.00
N SER A 75 35.42 15.07 15.28
CA SER A 75 35.50 16.52 15.51
C SER A 75 35.98 16.89 16.92
#